data_AF-A0A2S9H018-F1
#
_entry.id   AF-A0A2S9H018-F1
#
_cell.length_a   1.000
_cell.length_b   1.000
_cell.length_c   1.000
_cell.angle_alpha   90.00
_cell.angle_beta   90.00
_cell.angle_gamma   90.00
#
_symmetry.space_group_name_H-M   'P 1'
#
loop_
_entity.id
_entity.type
_entity.pdbx_description
1 polymer ?
#
loop_
_entity_poly.entity_id
_entity_poly.type
_entity_poly.pdbx_seq_one_letter_code
_entity_poly.pdbx_strand_id
1 'polypeptide(L)'
;MMSIFSSRRFAVFSLLVIGFLSSTFALAQAIPSNNTAAYSPQQLETLVGRIALYPDDLIAITLPASTYPLDVVKAQRFLDKFRMDNSLMPDPSMADPVVKLLNYPDIIRLMNDDLDWTQALGDAVDADETGALAAIQSFRRQAESVGNLKSDAKQVVAVDNKIITIVPINPEVIYVPMYQPARVIVYSPTPYVWSYYPTPYPSYYYPYPIGGRFSFGFTWGAAVGSGWYTNWRDGHINNHVATNIHDYANRPSGGQNWRNNRPPTQTKIGIQTR
;
A
#
# COMPACT_ATOMS: atom_id res chain seq x y z
N MET A 1 60.81 4.86 85.41
CA MET A 1 61.74 5.75 84.69
C MET A 1 62.22 4.99 83.47
N MET A 2 61.78 5.39 82.25
CA MET A 2 62.20 4.95 80.90
C MET A 2 62.27 3.42 80.63
N SER A 3 61.94 2.85 79.47
CA SER A 3 61.74 3.35 78.12
C SER A 3 61.10 2.21 77.32
N ILE A 4 60.33 2.52 76.29
CA ILE A 4 59.61 1.57 75.44
C ILE A 4 60.24 1.55 74.03
N PHE A 5 60.06 0.42 73.34
CA PHE A 5 60.09 0.19 71.88
C PHE A 5 61.48 0.02 71.25
N SER A 6 61.72 -0.84 70.26
CA SER A 6 60.90 -1.78 69.46
C SER A 6 61.86 -2.64 68.63
N SER A 7 61.37 -3.76 68.08
CA SER A 7 61.79 -4.43 66.81
C SER A 7 61.38 -5.91 66.89
N ARG A 8 60.92 -6.65 65.88
CA ARG A 8 60.62 -6.49 64.45
C ARG A 8 59.68 -7.68 64.14
N ARG A 9 58.60 -7.49 63.38
CA ARG A 9 57.72 -8.59 62.95
C ARG A 9 58.11 -9.07 61.55
N PHE A 10 58.37 -10.37 61.41
CA PHE A 10 58.35 -11.09 60.14
C PHE A 10 57.11 -11.98 60.16
N ALA A 11 56.25 -11.88 59.14
CA ALA A 11 55.14 -12.80 58.92
C ALA A 11 55.12 -13.22 57.45
N VAL A 12 55.24 -14.52 57.23
CA VAL A 12 55.20 -15.23 55.96
C VAL A 12 53.73 -15.36 55.54
N PHE A 13 53.38 -14.94 54.32
CA PHE A 13 52.05 -15.13 53.74
C PHE A 13 52.02 -16.38 52.86
N SER A 14 51.17 -17.33 53.24
CA SER A 14 50.89 -18.56 52.51
C SER A 14 49.93 -18.33 51.34
N LEU A 15 50.20 -19.06 50.26
CA LEU A 15 49.48 -19.15 48.99
C LEU A 15 48.00 -19.57 49.19
N LEU A 16 47.06 -18.81 48.63
CA LEU A 16 45.64 -19.19 48.54
C LEU A 16 45.23 -19.22 47.07
N VAL A 17 44.87 -20.41 46.59
CA VAL A 17 44.36 -20.68 45.23
C VAL A 17 42.89 -20.29 45.19
N ILE A 18 42.54 -19.25 44.43
CA ILE A 18 41.15 -18.86 44.14
C ILE A 18 40.83 -19.30 42.71
N GLY A 19 39.89 -20.24 42.58
CA GLY A 19 39.32 -20.64 41.30
C GLY A 19 38.50 -19.51 40.70
N PHE A 20 38.92 -19.00 39.53
CA PHE A 20 38.15 -18.07 38.72
C PHE A 20 37.20 -18.84 37.80
N LEU A 21 35.93 -18.91 38.20
CA LEU A 21 34.83 -19.23 37.30
C LEU A 21 34.69 -18.06 36.30
N SER A 22 35.15 -18.25 35.08
CA SER A 22 35.02 -17.26 34.00
C SER A 22 33.61 -17.39 33.40
N SER A 23 32.66 -16.62 33.94
CA SER A 23 31.36 -16.44 33.31
C SER A 23 31.52 -15.50 32.12
N THR A 24 31.60 -16.06 30.92
CA THR A 24 31.48 -15.28 29.67
C THR A 24 30.05 -14.71 29.59
N PHE A 25 29.90 -13.42 29.87
CA PHE A 25 28.69 -12.69 29.51
C PHE A 25 28.66 -12.54 27.99
N ALA A 26 27.87 -13.36 27.32
CA ALA A 26 27.47 -13.11 25.95
C ALA A 26 26.55 -11.88 25.95
N LEU A 27 27.06 -10.73 25.50
CA LEU A 27 26.23 -9.60 25.09
C LEU A 27 25.41 -10.07 23.89
N ALA A 28 24.17 -10.53 24.13
CA ALA A 28 23.16 -10.63 23.10
C ALA A 28 22.93 -9.22 22.56
N GLN A 29 23.54 -8.90 21.43
CA GLN A 29 23.14 -7.72 20.65
C GLN A 29 21.69 -7.99 20.23
N ALA A 30 20.75 -7.32 20.90
CA ALA A 30 19.38 -7.30 20.45
C ALA A 30 19.40 -6.75 19.02
N ILE A 31 19.12 -7.62 18.05
CA ILE A 31 18.75 -7.20 16.70
C ILE A 31 17.62 -6.18 16.91
N PRO A 32 17.70 -4.96 16.36
CA PRO A 32 16.55 -4.07 16.40
C PRO A 32 15.41 -4.84 15.75
N SER A 33 14.47 -5.30 16.58
CA SER A 33 13.14 -5.62 16.12
C SER A 33 12.72 -4.37 15.37
N ASN A 34 12.46 -4.48 14.07
CA ASN A 34 11.76 -3.45 13.32
C ASN A 34 10.40 -3.32 14.01
N ASN A 35 10.37 -2.51 15.05
CA ASN A 35 9.18 -1.96 15.63
C ASN A 35 8.53 -1.31 14.41
N THR A 36 7.42 -1.85 13.94
CA THR A 36 6.54 -1.20 12.98
C THR A 36 6.14 0.10 13.65
N ALA A 37 7.01 1.12 13.51
CA ALA A 37 6.76 2.44 14.01
C ALA A 37 5.47 2.85 13.32
N ALA A 38 4.41 2.99 14.11
CA ALA A 38 3.13 3.41 13.58
C ALA A 38 3.38 4.67 12.75
N TYR A 39 2.99 4.62 11.48
CA TYR A 39 3.17 5.74 10.58
C TYR A 39 2.46 6.95 11.19
N SER A 40 3.18 8.06 11.37
CA SER A 40 2.53 9.31 11.78
C SER A 40 1.54 9.77 10.70
N PRO A 41 0.52 10.56 11.04
CA PRO A 41 -0.43 11.09 10.04
C PRO A 41 0.26 11.80 8.87
N GLN A 42 1.32 12.57 9.12
CA GLN A 42 2.08 13.28 8.08
C GLN A 42 2.87 12.32 7.18
N GLN A 43 3.40 11.23 7.73
CA GLN A 43 4.04 10.18 6.93
C GLN A 43 3.01 9.47 6.05
N LEU A 44 1.83 9.17 6.58
CA LEU A 44 0.73 8.58 5.80
C LEU A 44 0.31 9.51 4.66
N GLU A 45 0.11 10.81 4.92
CA GLU A 45 -0.25 11.80 3.88
C GLU A 45 0.81 11.87 2.78
N THR A 46 2.10 11.87 3.15
CA THR A 46 3.20 11.87 2.18
C THR A 46 3.20 10.59 1.34
N LEU A 47 2.98 9.45 1.99
CA LEU A 47 3.02 8.12 1.37
C LEU A 47 1.88 7.91 0.37
N VAL A 48 0.64 8.28 0.74
CA VAL A 48 -0.54 8.14 -0.12
C VAL A 48 -0.65 9.24 -1.17
N GLY A 49 0.09 10.34 -1.03
CA GLY A 49 -0.04 11.52 -1.89
C GLY A 49 0.09 11.21 -3.39
N ARG A 50 0.89 10.20 -3.79
CA ARG A 50 1.06 9.78 -5.20
C ARG A 50 -0.21 9.23 -5.85
N ILE A 51 -1.13 8.69 -5.04
CA ILE A 51 -2.35 8.05 -5.52
C ILE A 51 -3.62 8.72 -4.99
N ALA A 52 -3.52 9.60 -3.99
CA ALA A 52 -4.65 10.17 -3.27
C ALA A 52 -5.74 10.82 -4.12
N LEU A 53 -5.41 11.32 -5.32
CA LEU A 53 -6.38 11.94 -6.22
C LEU A 53 -6.89 11.00 -7.32
N TYR A 54 -6.54 9.72 -7.27
CA TYR A 54 -7.12 8.70 -8.15
C TYR A 54 -8.61 8.50 -7.85
N PRO A 55 -9.40 8.04 -8.85
CA PRO A 55 -10.77 7.61 -8.61
C PRO A 55 -10.85 6.56 -7.50
N ASP A 56 -11.97 6.57 -6.77
CA ASP A 56 -12.19 5.74 -5.58
C ASP A 56 -12.02 4.24 -5.88
N ASP A 57 -12.50 3.79 -7.04
CA ASP A 57 -12.36 2.41 -7.48
C ASP A 57 -10.90 2.02 -7.73
N LEU A 58 -10.08 2.95 -8.25
CA LEU A 58 -8.66 2.70 -8.47
C LEU A 58 -7.90 2.64 -7.13
N ILE A 59 -8.26 3.49 -6.16
CA ILE A 59 -7.74 3.40 -4.78
C ILE A 59 -8.07 2.05 -4.16
N ALA A 60 -9.31 1.57 -4.35
CA ALA A 60 -9.83 0.35 -3.76
C ALA A 60 -9.06 -0.92 -4.18
N ILE A 61 -8.40 -0.91 -5.34
CA ILE A 61 -7.52 -2.01 -5.78
C ILE A 61 -6.03 -1.69 -5.59
N THR A 62 -5.63 -0.41 -5.64
CA THR A 62 -4.21 -0.01 -5.49
C THR A 62 -3.70 -0.25 -4.07
N LEU A 63 -4.48 0.13 -3.05
CA LEU A 63 -4.07 -0.03 -1.66
C LEU A 63 -3.93 -1.52 -1.28
N PRO A 64 -4.89 -2.43 -1.55
CA PRO A 64 -4.70 -3.84 -1.26
C PRO A 64 -3.58 -4.47 -2.10
N ALA A 65 -3.44 -4.10 -3.37
CA ALA A 65 -2.37 -4.60 -4.23
C ALA A 65 -0.96 -4.26 -3.69
N SER A 66 -0.80 -3.12 -3.02
CA SER A 66 0.49 -2.74 -2.42
C SER A 66 0.97 -3.71 -1.33
N THR A 67 0.05 -4.49 -0.75
CA THR A 67 0.39 -5.56 0.21
C THR A 67 0.91 -6.85 -0.44
N TYR A 68 1.04 -6.87 -1.78
CA TYR A 68 1.55 -7.99 -2.58
C TYR A 68 2.64 -7.54 -3.57
N PRO A 69 3.77 -6.98 -3.11
CA PRO A 69 4.81 -6.43 -3.99
C PRO A 69 5.42 -7.47 -4.95
N LEU A 70 5.52 -8.74 -4.53
CA LEU A 70 5.97 -9.83 -5.41
C LEU A 70 5.01 -10.01 -6.60
N ASP A 71 3.70 -9.97 -6.34
CA ASP A 71 2.69 -10.10 -7.39
C ASP A 71 2.69 -8.89 -8.32
N VAL A 72 2.99 -7.69 -7.82
CA VAL A 72 3.21 -6.49 -8.65
C VAL A 72 4.36 -6.71 -9.64
N VAL A 73 5.49 -7.27 -9.19
CA VAL A 73 6.62 -7.59 -10.09
C VAL A 73 6.21 -8.65 -11.12
N LYS A 74 5.50 -9.70 -10.69
CA LYS A 74 4.97 -10.73 -11.62
C LYS A 74 4.02 -10.10 -12.65
N ALA A 75 3.16 -9.18 -12.22
CA ALA A 75 2.22 -8.46 -13.08
C ALA A 75 2.94 -7.60 -14.12
N GLN A 76 3.99 -6.87 -13.72
CA GLN A 76 4.82 -6.12 -14.68
C GLN A 76 5.43 -7.04 -15.73
N ARG A 77 6.04 -8.15 -15.29
CA ARG A 77 6.64 -9.14 -16.20
C ARG A 77 5.60 -9.80 -17.11
N PHE A 78 4.39 -10.02 -16.61
CA PHE A 78 3.27 -10.49 -17.42
C PHE A 78 2.90 -9.47 -18.49
N LEU A 79 2.75 -8.19 -18.14
CA LEU A 79 2.43 -7.13 -19.10
C LEU A 79 3.50 -6.98 -20.19
N ASP A 80 4.78 -7.11 -19.83
CA ASP A 80 5.90 -7.07 -20.78
C ASP A 80 5.76 -8.20 -21.83
N LYS A 81 5.41 -9.42 -21.40
CA LYS A 81 5.18 -10.56 -22.29
C LYS A 81 3.88 -10.44 -23.07
N PHE A 82 2.81 -9.95 -22.44
CA PHE A 82 1.49 -9.80 -23.06
C PHE A 82 1.51 -8.82 -24.25
N ARG A 83 2.39 -7.82 -24.21
CA ARG A 83 2.64 -6.93 -25.35
C ARG A 83 3.19 -7.66 -26.58
N MET A 84 3.91 -8.77 -26.37
CA MET A 84 4.48 -9.60 -27.43
C MET A 84 3.52 -10.72 -27.85
N ASP A 85 2.80 -11.30 -26.88
CA ASP A 85 1.83 -12.37 -27.08
C ASP A 85 0.54 -12.08 -26.29
N ASN A 86 -0.48 -11.64 -27.01
CA ASN A 86 -1.75 -11.22 -26.44
C ASN A 86 -2.72 -12.39 -26.13
N SER A 87 -2.24 -13.64 -26.23
CA SER A 87 -2.98 -14.85 -25.85
C SER A 87 -2.66 -15.33 -24.44
N LEU A 88 -1.61 -14.78 -23.81
CA LEU A 88 -1.19 -15.13 -22.46
C LEU A 88 -2.25 -14.78 -21.43
N MET A 89 -2.37 -15.61 -20.39
CA MET A 89 -3.21 -15.36 -19.23
C MET A 89 -2.35 -15.09 -17.99
N PRO A 90 -2.82 -14.28 -17.03
CA PRO A 90 -2.10 -14.01 -15.80
C PRO A 90 -1.97 -15.27 -14.95
N ASP A 91 -0.96 -15.27 -14.08
CA ASP A 91 -0.75 -16.33 -13.08
C ASP A 91 -2.00 -16.44 -12.19
N PRO A 92 -2.68 -17.60 -12.15
CA PRO A 92 -3.90 -17.76 -11.36
C PRO A 92 -3.67 -17.68 -9.84
N SER A 93 -2.42 -17.75 -9.38
CA SER A 93 -2.06 -17.57 -7.97
C SER A 93 -1.85 -16.11 -7.56
N MET A 94 -1.86 -15.18 -8.52
CA MET A 94 -1.71 -13.75 -8.26
C MET A 94 -2.90 -13.22 -7.46
N ALA A 95 -2.64 -12.36 -6.49
CA ALA A 95 -3.69 -11.74 -5.70
C ALA A 95 -4.70 -10.99 -6.57
N ASP A 96 -5.99 -11.16 -6.28
CA ASP A 96 -7.09 -10.55 -7.02
C ASP A 96 -6.94 -9.03 -7.27
N PRO A 97 -6.58 -8.16 -6.30
CA PRO A 97 -6.43 -6.73 -6.56
C PRO A 97 -5.30 -6.43 -7.57
N VAL A 98 -4.25 -7.26 -7.59
CA VAL A 98 -3.16 -7.13 -8.58
C VAL A 98 -3.64 -7.57 -9.96
N VAL A 99 -4.43 -8.64 -10.06
CA VAL A 99 -5.07 -9.06 -11.31
C VAL A 99 -5.99 -7.96 -11.86
N LYS A 100 -6.78 -7.28 -11.00
CA LYS A 100 -7.58 -6.12 -11.42
C LYS A 100 -6.71 -4.96 -11.88
N LEU A 101 -5.55 -4.73 -11.24
CA LEU A 101 -4.61 -3.69 -11.65
C LEU A 101 -3.96 -3.92 -13.00
N LEU A 102 -4.00 -5.13 -13.58
CA LEU A 102 -3.53 -5.38 -14.94
C LEU A 102 -4.28 -4.56 -16.00
N ASN A 103 -5.49 -4.07 -15.69
CA ASN A 103 -6.21 -3.11 -16.53
C ASN A 103 -5.54 -1.72 -16.57
N TYR A 104 -4.65 -1.42 -15.61
CA TYR A 104 -3.96 -0.15 -15.45
C TYR A 104 -2.44 -0.33 -15.45
N PRO A 105 -1.82 -0.64 -16.62
CA PRO A 105 -0.39 -0.90 -16.73
C PRO A 105 0.52 0.16 -16.11
N ASP A 106 0.11 1.43 -16.16
CA ASP A 106 0.89 2.53 -15.61
C ASP A 106 0.92 2.56 -14.07
N ILE A 107 -0.10 2.00 -13.41
CA ILE A 107 -0.10 1.83 -11.95
C ILE A 107 0.78 0.65 -11.55
N ILE A 108 0.69 -0.48 -12.27
CA ILE A 108 1.61 -1.61 -12.06
C ILE A 108 3.06 -1.15 -12.25
N ARG A 109 3.34 -0.37 -13.30
CA ARG A 109 4.65 0.20 -13.57
C ARG A 109 5.10 1.15 -12.45
N LEU A 110 4.24 2.07 -12.01
CA LEU A 110 4.53 2.96 -10.87
C LEU A 110 4.95 2.18 -9.63
N MET A 111 4.21 1.11 -9.29
CA MET A 111 4.49 0.29 -8.12
C MET A 111 5.75 -0.57 -8.30
N ASN A 112 5.98 -1.11 -9.50
CA ASN A 112 7.17 -1.90 -9.83
C ASN A 112 8.45 -1.06 -9.88
N ASP A 113 8.38 0.18 -10.38
CA ASP A 113 9.53 1.06 -10.53
C ASP A 113 10.02 1.60 -9.17
N ASP A 114 9.13 1.67 -8.17
CA ASP A 114 9.43 2.12 -6.80
C ASP A 114 8.93 1.07 -5.78
N LEU A 115 9.65 -0.04 -5.68
CA LEU A 115 9.29 -1.15 -4.77
C LEU A 115 9.40 -0.77 -3.30
N ASP A 116 10.31 0.15 -2.93
CA ASP A 116 10.43 0.65 -1.56
C ASP A 116 9.17 1.43 -1.17
N TRP A 117 8.67 2.32 -2.05
CA TRP A 117 7.39 2.99 -1.85
C TRP A 117 6.22 2.01 -1.81
N THR A 118 6.19 1.02 -2.71
CA THR A 118 5.12 0.01 -2.74
C THR A 118 5.07 -0.80 -1.45
N GLN A 119 6.23 -1.25 -0.95
CA GLN A 119 6.33 -1.96 0.31
C GLN A 119 5.89 -1.07 1.47
N ALA A 120 6.36 0.18 1.53
CA ALA A 120 5.98 1.11 2.59
C ALA A 120 4.46 1.38 2.59
N LEU A 121 3.85 1.56 1.41
CA LEU A 121 2.41 1.72 1.26
C LEU A 121 1.66 0.47 1.74
N GLY A 122 2.14 -0.71 1.35
CA GLY A 122 1.57 -1.99 1.79
C GLY A 122 1.65 -2.18 3.31
N ASP A 123 2.80 -1.89 3.90
CA ASP A 123 3.01 -1.96 5.35
C ASP A 123 2.13 -0.95 6.09
N ALA A 124 1.94 0.25 5.54
CA ALA A 124 1.07 1.25 6.13
C ALA A 124 -0.40 0.85 6.09
N VAL A 125 -0.88 0.30 4.97
CA VAL A 125 -2.26 -0.22 4.84
C VAL A 125 -2.47 -1.43 5.76
N ASP A 126 -1.47 -2.30 5.88
CA ASP A 126 -1.52 -3.48 6.77
C ASP A 126 -1.36 -3.11 8.26
N ALA A 127 -0.78 -1.97 8.59
CA ALA A 127 -0.72 -1.48 9.97
C ALA A 127 -1.99 -0.69 10.35
N ASP A 128 -2.41 0.24 9.50
CA ASP A 128 -3.47 1.22 9.77
C ASP A 128 -4.21 1.64 8.49
N GLU A 129 -5.06 0.74 7.97
CA GLU A 129 -5.92 0.99 6.81
C GLU A 129 -6.79 2.24 6.98
N THR A 130 -7.36 2.44 8.18
CA THR A 130 -8.22 3.58 8.48
C THR A 130 -7.43 4.88 8.43
N GLY A 131 -6.22 4.92 8.99
CA GLY A 131 -5.30 6.05 8.90
C GLY A 131 -4.88 6.34 7.46
N ALA A 132 -4.59 5.32 6.65
CA ALA A 132 -4.23 5.49 5.24
C ALA A 132 -5.39 6.12 4.43
N LEU A 133 -6.62 5.66 4.62
CA LEU A 133 -7.80 6.25 3.99
C LEU A 133 -8.10 7.66 4.50
N ALA A 134 -7.91 7.92 5.80
CA ALA A 134 -8.04 9.24 6.38
C ALA A 134 -7.00 10.23 5.80
N ALA A 135 -5.76 9.78 5.59
CA ALA A 135 -4.71 10.55 4.97
C ALA A 135 -5.04 10.89 3.50
N ILE A 136 -5.62 9.96 2.73
CA ILE A 136 -6.12 10.24 1.38
C ILE A 136 -7.19 11.33 1.41
N GLN A 137 -8.16 11.24 2.33
CA GLN A 137 -9.19 12.25 2.48
C GLN A 137 -8.62 13.61 2.92
N SER A 138 -7.60 13.61 3.78
CA SER A 138 -6.86 14.83 4.15
C SER A 138 -6.21 15.48 2.93
N PHE A 139 -5.48 14.69 2.14
CA PHE A 139 -4.82 15.15 0.92
C PHE A 139 -5.83 15.70 -0.11
N ARG A 140 -6.97 15.00 -0.30
CA ARG A 140 -8.05 15.46 -1.19
C ARG A 140 -8.62 16.81 -0.75
N ARG A 141 -8.84 17.02 0.56
CA ARG A 141 -9.31 18.31 1.10
C ARG A 141 -8.29 19.41 0.91
N GLN A 142 -7.00 19.13 1.07
CA GLN A 142 -5.95 20.12 0.79
C GLN A 142 -5.99 20.54 -0.69
N ALA A 143 -6.03 19.58 -1.62
CA ALA A 143 -6.11 19.84 -3.06
C ALA A 143 -7.40 20.55 -3.50
N GLU A 144 -8.54 20.22 -2.87
CA GLU A 144 -9.83 20.88 -3.10
C GLU A 144 -9.81 22.32 -2.58
N SER A 145 -9.28 22.56 -1.38
CA SER A 145 -9.25 23.89 -0.76
C SER A 145 -8.43 24.93 -1.54
N VAL A 146 -7.46 24.48 -2.34
CA VAL A 146 -6.66 25.34 -3.23
C VAL A 146 -7.20 25.40 -4.66
N GLY A 147 -8.33 24.73 -4.94
CA GLY A 147 -9.02 24.75 -6.24
C GLY A 147 -8.41 23.84 -7.32
N ASN A 148 -7.48 22.95 -6.95
CA ASN A 148 -6.80 22.07 -7.89
C ASN A 148 -7.54 20.74 -8.12
N LEU A 149 -8.37 20.31 -7.16
CA LEU A 149 -9.25 19.15 -7.32
C LEU A 149 -10.68 19.61 -7.67
N LYS A 150 -11.12 19.32 -8.89
CA LYS A 150 -12.45 19.73 -9.40
C LYS A 150 -13.02 18.71 -10.37
N SER A 151 -14.34 18.78 -10.56
CA SER A 151 -15.04 18.05 -11.62
C SER A 151 -14.68 18.59 -12.99
N ASP A 152 -14.64 17.71 -13.99
CA ASP A 152 -14.39 18.06 -15.38
C ASP A 152 -15.05 17.05 -16.33
N ALA A 153 -14.60 17.02 -17.59
CA ALA A 153 -15.12 16.12 -18.62
C ALA A 153 -14.64 14.65 -18.48
N LYS A 154 -13.98 14.29 -17.38
CA LYS A 154 -13.35 12.97 -17.15
C LYS A 154 -13.76 12.39 -15.80
N GLN A 155 -13.87 13.23 -14.78
CA GLN A 155 -14.27 12.81 -13.43
C GLN A 155 -15.30 13.76 -12.80
N VAL A 156 -16.06 13.21 -11.87
CA VAL A 156 -16.91 13.95 -10.94
C VAL A 156 -16.24 13.93 -9.57
N VAL A 157 -16.01 15.12 -9.02
CA VAL A 157 -15.61 15.33 -7.63
C VAL A 157 -16.84 15.76 -6.85
N ALA A 158 -17.28 14.92 -5.91
CA ALA A 158 -18.40 15.24 -5.03
C ALA A 158 -17.92 15.38 -3.58
N VAL A 159 -18.51 16.34 -2.88
CA VAL A 159 -18.21 16.62 -1.47
C VAL A 159 -19.49 16.45 -0.67
N ASP A 160 -19.52 15.47 0.22
CA ASP A 160 -20.62 15.25 1.15
C ASP A 160 -20.05 15.06 2.56
N ASN A 161 -20.51 15.85 3.53
CA ASN A 161 -20.05 15.80 4.93
C ASN A 161 -18.51 15.74 5.09
N LYS A 162 -17.77 16.51 4.28
CA LYS A 162 -16.28 16.55 4.22
C LYS A 162 -15.59 15.30 3.68
N ILE A 163 -16.36 14.32 3.21
CA ILE A 163 -15.88 13.19 2.42
C ILE A 163 -15.87 13.64 0.97
N ILE A 164 -14.71 13.50 0.32
CA ILE A 164 -14.52 13.79 -1.09
C ILE A 164 -14.46 12.47 -1.84
N THR A 165 -15.40 12.25 -2.75
CA THR A 165 -15.42 11.10 -3.65
C THR A 165 -15.01 11.53 -5.05
N ILE A 166 -14.24 10.68 -5.73
CA ILE A 166 -13.81 10.90 -7.11
C ILE A 166 -14.27 9.70 -7.92
N VAL A 167 -15.19 9.93 -8.85
CA VAL A 167 -15.72 8.87 -9.72
C VAL A 167 -15.58 9.26 -11.19
N PRO A 168 -15.37 8.30 -12.10
CA PRO A 168 -15.37 8.58 -13.53
C PRO A 168 -16.72 9.14 -13.99
N ILE A 169 -16.70 10.09 -14.93
CA ILE A 169 -17.95 10.58 -15.53
C ILE A 169 -18.59 9.52 -16.45
N ASN A 170 -17.75 8.72 -17.11
CA ASN A 170 -18.17 7.56 -17.88
C ASN A 170 -17.71 6.30 -17.11
N PRO A 171 -18.64 5.47 -16.62
CA PRO A 171 -18.30 4.29 -15.80
C PRO A 171 -17.49 3.22 -16.54
N GLU A 172 -17.45 3.28 -17.87
CA GLU A 172 -16.68 2.34 -18.69
C GLU A 172 -15.19 2.66 -18.68
N VAL A 173 -14.79 3.91 -18.46
CA VAL A 173 -13.41 4.34 -18.65
C VAL A 173 -12.88 5.13 -17.46
N ILE A 174 -11.66 4.80 -17.05
CA ILE A 174 -10.94 5.52 -16.01
C ILE A 174 -9.78 6.29 -16.66
N TYR A 175 -9.79 7.60 -16.42
CA TYR A 175 -8.66 8.46 -16.72
C TYR A 175 -7.79 8.56 -15.47
N VAL A 176 -6.59 7.99 -15.53
CA VAL A 176 -5.65 8.01 -14.40
C VAL A 176 -5.04 9.41 -14.31
N PRO A 177 -5.14 10.09 -13.15
CA PRO A 177 -4.51 11.38 -12.96
C PRO A 177 -2.97 11.33 -12.92
N MET A 178 -2.35 12.38 -13.44
CA MET A 178 -0.93 12.65 -13.37
C MET A 178 -0.70 14.01 -12.72
N TYR A 179 0.01 14.01 -11.59
CA TYR A 179 0.29 15.22 -10.82
C TYR A 179 1.54 15.03 -9.96
N GLN A 180 2.10 16.14 -9.47
CA GLN A 180 3.14 16.11 -8.44
C GLN A 180 2.48 16.36 -7.07
N PRO A 181 2.57 15.44 -6.09
CA PRO A 181 1.84 15.58 -4.83
C PRO A 181 2.10 16.90 -4.10
N ALA A 182 3.37 17.33 -4.04
CA ALA A 182 3.74 18.60 -3.39
C ALA A 182 3.20 19.85 -4.10
N ARG A 183 2.86 19.77 -5.39
CA ARG A 183 2.33 20.91 -6.16
C ARG A 183 0.81 20.99 -6.14
N VAL A 184 0.12 19.86 -6.04
CA VAL A 184 -1.35 19.83 -6.17
C VAL A 184 -2.05 20.31 -4.89
N ILE A 185 -1.38 20.24 -3.73
CA ILE A 185 -1.90 20.69 -2.43
C ILE A 185 -1.58 22.15 -2.10
N VAL A 186 -0.86 22.86 -2.98
CA VAL A 186 -0.54 24.28 -2.80
C VAL A 186 -1.18 25.10 -3.91
N TYR A 187 -1.49 26.36 -3.61
CA TYR A 187 -1.92 27.30 -4.63
C TYR A 187 -0.81 27.45 -5.69
N SER A 188 -1.17 27.27 -6.96
CA SER A 188 -0.26 27.46 -8.07
C SER A 188 -0.89 28.42 -9.08
N PRO A 189 -0.20 29.51 -9.46
CA PRO A 189 -0.68 30.42 -10.50
C PRO A 189 -0.64 29.79 -11.89
N THR A 190 0.03 28.64 -12.06
CA THR A 190 0.08 27.92 -13.34
C THR A 190 -1.02 26.86 -13.41
N PRO A 191 -1.76 26.76 -14.52
CA PRO A 191 -2.89 25.82 -14.66
C PRO A 191 -2.46 24.34 -14.76
N TYR A 192 -1.17 24.03 -14.88
CA TYR A 192 -0.63 22.69 -15.17
C TYR A 192 -0.15 21.94 -13.92
N VAL A 193 -0.92 21.95 -12.84
CA VAL A 193 -0.64 21.09 -11.67
C VAL A 193 -1.28 19.71 -11.78
N TRP A 194 -2.14 19.52 -12.79
CA TRP A 194 -3.01 18.37 -12.96
C TRP A 194 -3.13 18.00 -14.45
N SER A 195 -3.01 16.72 -14.76
CA SER A 195 -3.27 16.17 -16.09
C SER A 195 -3.77 14.72 -15.98
N TYR A 196 -4.02 14.08 -17.12
CA TYR A 196 -4.39 12.67 -17.20
C TYR A 196 -3.41 11.94 -18.11
N TYR A 197 -3.28 10.63 -17.91
CA TYR A 197 -2.65 9.79 -18.92
C TYR A 197 -3.33 9.97 -20.29
N PRO A 198 -2.57 10.00 -21.40
CA PRO A 198 -3.13 10.26 -22.73
C PRO A 198 -4.20 9.26 -23.17
N THR A 199 -4.12 8.02 -22.66
CA THR A 199 -5.03 6.93 -22.99
C THR A 199 -5.82 6.55 -21.74
N PRO A 200 -7.17 6.60 -21.78
CA PRO A 200 -7.98 6.05 -20.70
C PRO A 200 -7.91 4.53 -20.68
N TYR A 201 -8.15 3.94 -19.52
CA TYR A 201 -8.20 2.49 -19.35
C TYR A 201 -9.64 2.02 -19.20
N PRO A 202 -9.98 0.81 -19.66
CA PRO A 202 -11.26 0.21 -19.33
C PRO A 202 -11.37 0.03 -17.81
N SER A 203 -12.52 0.36 -17.27
CA SER A 203 -12.82 0.20 -15.86
C SER A 203 -12.84 -1.28 -15.46
N TYR A 204 -12.08 -1.69 -14.44
CA TYR A 204 -12.07 -3.09 -14.00
C TYR A 204 -13.42 -3.53 -13.42
N TYR A 205 -14.21 -2.59 -12.88
CA TYR A 205 -15.48 -2.92 -12.23
C TYR A 205 -16.63 -3.01 -13.23
N TYR A 206 -16.48 -2.47 -14.45
CA TYR A 206 -17.55 -2.53 -15.45
C TYR A 206 -17.65 -3.96 -16.00
N PRO A 207 -18.86 -4.53 -16.18
CA PRO A 207 -19.08 -5.94 -16.51
C PRO A 207 -18.78 -6.26 -17.98
N TYR A 208 -17.52 -6.12 -18.38
CA TYR A 208 -17.08 -6.48 -19.72
C TYR A 208 -17.05 -7.99 -19.91
N PRO A 209 -17.34 -8.51 -21.12
CA PRO A 209 -17.10 -9.91 -21.44
C PRO A 209 -15.64 -10.31 -21.14
N ILE A 210 -15.41 -11.50 -20.59
CA ILE A 210 -14.05 -11.99 -20.30
C ILE A 210 -13.23 -12.00 -21.58
N GLY A 211 -12.03 -11.42 -21.52
CA GLY A 211 -11.15 -11.32 -22.67
C GLY A 211 -11.64 -10.36 -23.76
N GLY A 212 -12.60 -9.50 -23.42
CA GLY A 212 -13.04 -8.40 -24.27
C GLY A 212 -11.85 -7.53 -24.69
N ARG A 213 -11.73 -7.35 -26.01
CA ARG A 213 -10.82 -6.37 -26.62
C ARG A 213 -11.64 -5.13 -26.92
N PHE A 214 -11.19 -3.99 -26.43
CA PHE A 214 -11.82 -2.69 -26.65
C PHE A 214 -10.86 -1.79 -27.40
N SER A 215 -11.37 -0.68 -27.93
CA SER A 215 -10.58 0.36 -28.60
C SER A 215 -9.42 0.89 -27.76
N PHE A 216 -9.44 0.65 -26.45
CA PHE A 216 -8.46 1.17 -25.47
C PHE A 216 -7.76 0.09 -24.65
N GLY A 217 -7.91 -1.21 -24.97
CA GLY A 217 -7.15 -2.27 -24.29
C GLY A 217 -7.85 -3.62 -24.14
N PHE A 218 -7.29 -4.43 -23.24
CA PHE A 218 -7.78 -5.76 -22.86
C PHE A 218 -8.24 -5.71 -21.40
N THR A 219 -9.35 -6.38 -21.08
CA THR A 219 -9.89 -6.38 -19.72
C THR A 219 -9.52 -7.65 -18.94
N TRP A 220 -8.85 -7.48 -17.81
CA TRP A 220 -8.55 -8.54 -16.85
C TRP A 220 -9.58 -8.57 -15.73
N GLY A 221 -10.19 -9.73 -15.48
CA GLY A 221 -11.09 -9.90 -14.33
C GLY A 221 -12.42 -9.15 -14.40
N ALA A 222 -12.79 -8.57 -15.54
CA ALA A 222 -14.01 -7.77 -15.72
C ALA A 222 -15.32 -8.59 -15.79
N ALA A 223 -15.24 -9.93 -15.87
CA ALA A 223 -16.42 -10.81 -15.81
C ALA A 223 -16.31 -11.95 -14.78
N VAL A 224 -15.44 -11.84 -13.77
CA VAL A 224 -15.39 -12.86 -12.70
C VAL A 224 -15.23 -12.21 -11.33
N GLY A 225 -16.33 -12.23 -10.59
CA GLY A 225 -16.36 -12.76 -9.23
C GLY A 225 -15.85 -11.88 -8.12
N SER A 226 -15.40 -10.64 -8.33
CA SER A 226 -15.14 -9.72 -7.22
C SER A 226 -15.09 -8.24 -7.61
N GLY A 227 -15.73 -7.38 -6.82
CA GLY A 227 -15.64 -5.92 -6.88
C GLY A 227 -15.07 -5.36 -5.58
N TRP A 228 -14.10 -4.45 -5.72
CA TRP A 228 -13.47 -3.72 -4.62
C TRP A 228 -14.05 -2.31 -4.53
N TYR A 229 -14.25 -1.78 -3.33
CA TYR A 229 -14.64 -0.38 -3.14
C TYR A 229 -14.14 0.18 -1.81
N THR A 230 -13.97 1.50 -1.77
CA THR A 230 -13.67 2.25 -0.55
C THR A 230 -14.96 2.56 0.21
N ASN A 231 -15.01 2.21 1.49
CA ASN A 231 -16.01 2.73 2.42
C ASN A 231 -15.37 3.85 3.24
N TRP A 232 -15.52 5.09 2.76
CA TRP A 232 -14.92 6.27 3.39
C TRP A 232 -15.47 6.57 4.78
N ARG A 233 -16.73 6.20 5.06
CA ARG A 233 -17.37 6.48 6.36
C ARG A 233 -16.81 5.60 7.46
N ASP A 234 -16.60 4.32 7.15
CA ASP A 234 -16.10 3.34 8.11
C ASP A 234 -14.57 3.20 8.05
N GLY A 235 -13.92 3.84 7.07
CA GLY A 235 -12.46 3.83 6.94
C GLY A 235 -11.91 2.46 6.58
N HIS A 236 -12.59 1.75 5.69
CA HIS A 236 -12.22 0.41 5.26
C HIS A 236 -12.33 0.22 3.75
N ILE A 237 -11.52 -0.68 3.22
CA ILE A 237 -11.73 -1.21 1.87
C ILE A 237 -12.52 -2.51 2.01
N ASN A 238 -13.47 -2.74 1.11
CA ASN A 238 -14.24 -3.97 1.07
C ASN A 238 -14.07 -4.66 -0.27
N ASN A 239 -14.17 -5.98 -0.24
CA ASN A 239 -14.34 -6.77 -1.44
C ASN A 239 -15.65 -7.56 -1.36
N HIS A 240 -16.27 -7.76 -2.52
CA HIS A 240 -17.46 -8.60 -2.65
C HIS A 240 -17.34 -9.49 -3.84
N VAL A 241 -17.70 -10.75 -3.67
CA VAL A 241 -17.84 -11.67 -4.79
C VAL A 241 -19.20 -11.45 -5.45
N ALA A 242 -19.26 -10.60 -6.48
CA ALA A 242 -20.52 -10.37 -7.20
C ALA A 242 -20.72 -11.40 -8.34
N THR A 243 -21.87 -12.06 -8.29
CA THR A 243 -22.49 -12.74 -9.44
C THR A 243 -23.25 -11.78 -10.35
N ASN A 244 -23.47 -10.50 -9.94
CA ASN A 244 -24.05 -9.43 -10.76
C ASN A 244 -23.55 -8.05 -10.30
N ILE A 245 -22.87 -7.34 -11.22
CA ILE A 245 -22.13 -6.09 -10.99
C ILE A 245 -23.04 -4.83 -11.05
N HIS A 246 -24.28 -4.96 -11.51
CA HIS A 246 -25.17 -3.80 -11.75
C HIS A 246 -25.57 -3.03 -10.47
N ASP A 247 -25.39 -3.65 -9.29
CA ASP A 247 -25.85 -3.10 -8.00
C ASP A 247 -24.83 -2.18 -7.30
N TYR A 248 -23.60 -2.04 -7.82
CA TYR A 248 -22.53 -1.30 -7.14
C TYR A 248 -22.75 0.21 -7.08
N ALA A 249 -23.48 0.79 -8.03
CA ALA A 249 -23.73 2.23 -8.06
C ALA A 249 -24.67 2.72 -6.93
N ASN A 250 -25.32 1.82 -6.17
CA ASN A 250 -26.42 2.18 -5.27
C ASN A 250 -26.44 1.48 -3.88
N ARG A 251 -25.38 0.79 -3.43
CA ARG A 251 -25.48 0.00 -2.18
C ARG A 251 -24.78 0.57 -0.94
N PRO A 252 -25.47 0.62 0.22
CA PRO A 252 -24.86 0.82 1.52
C PRO A 252 -24.28 -0.48 2.10
N SER A 253 -23.04 -0.40 2.60
CA SER A 253 -22.42 -1.15 3.71
C SER A 253 -22.74 -2.65 3.91
N GLY A 254 -22.67 -3.48 2.87
CA GLY A 254 -22.82 -4.94 2.97
C GLY A 254 -21.55 -5.78 2.77
N GLY A 255 -20.37 -5.15 2.70
CA GLY A 255 -19.13 -5.79 2.24
C GLY A 255 -18.31 -6.49 3.29
N GLN A 256 -17.63 -7.55 2.83
CA GLN A 256 -16.62 -8.22 3.62
C GLN A 256 -15.34 -7.39 3.55
N ASN A 257 -14.73 -7.14 4.71
CA ASN A 257 -13.40 -6.55 4.77
C ASN A 257 -12.42 -7.53 4.13
N TRP A 258 -11.66 -7.05 3.14
CA TRP A 258 -10.79 -7.91 2.34
C TRP A 258 -9.66 -8.56 3.14
N ARG A 259 -9.26 -7.97 4.27
CA ARG A 259 -8.22 -8.50 5.15
C ARG A 259 -8.60 -9.89 5.68
N ASN A 260 -9.90 -10.16 5.82
CA ASN A 260 -10.42 -11.48 6.21
C ASN A 260 -10.32 -12.52 5.09
N ASN A 261 -10.16 -12.09 3.84
CA ASN A 261 -10.11 -12.93 2.64
C ASN A 261 -8.69 -13.11 2.08
N ARG A 262 -7.66 -12.69 2.82
CA ARG A 262 -6.25 -12.83 2.41
C ARG A 262 -5.82 -14.30 2.48
N PRO A 263 -5.29 -14.90 1.38
CA PRO A 263 -4.69 -16.22 1.46
C PRO A 263 -3.50 -16.19 2.45
N PRO A 264 -3.28 -17.25 3.25
CA PRO A 264 -2.20 -17.28 4.22
C PRO A 264 -0.87 -17.05 3.50
N THR A 265 -0.16 -15.99 3.89
CA THR A 265 1.19 -15.71 3.41
C THR A 265 2.09 -16.90 3.74
N GLN A 266 2.88 -17.37 2.77
CA GLN A 266 3.88 -18.39 3.03
C GLN A 266 4.82 -17.87 4.12
N THR A 267 4.74 -18.51 5.28
CA THR A 267 5.53 -18.23 6.47
C THR A 267 7.01 -18.06 6.11
N LYS A 268 7.62 -16.99 6.63
CA LYS A 268 9.08 -16.77 6.69
C LYS A 268 9.80 -18.11 6.82
N ILE A 269 10.65 -18.43 5.86
CA ILE A 269 11.52 -19.61 5.89
C ILE A 269 12.37 -19.52 7.17
N GLY A 270 11.95 -20.24 8.20
CA GLY A 270 12.73 -20.44 9.40
C GLY A 270 13.94 -21.30 9.03
N ILE A 271 15.11 -20.68 9.00
CA ILE A 271 16.37 -21.42 8.96
C ILE A 271 16.47 -22.15 10.30
N GLN A 272 16.11 -23.43 10.31
CA GLN A 272 16.55 -24.35 11.36
C GLN A 272 18.05 -24.54 11.21
N THR A 273 18.83 -23.84 12.02
CA THR A 273 20.20 -24.25 12.32
C THR A 273 20.16 -25.59 13.06
N ARG A 274 20.89 -26.56 12.50
CA ARG A 274 21.20 -27.87 13.09
C ARG A 274 21.91 -27.73 14.43
#